data_AF-A0A9X5XK07-F1
#
_entry.id   AF-A0A9X5XK07-F1
#
_cell.length_a   1.000
_cell.length_b   1.000
_cell.length_c   1.000
_cell.angle_alpha   90.00
_cell.angle_beta   90.00
_cell.angle_gamma   90.00
#
_symmetry.space_group_name_H-M   'P 1'
#
loop_
_entity.id
_entity.type
_entity.pdbx_description
1 polymer ?
#
loop_
_entity_poly.entity_id
_entity_poly.type
_entity_poly.pdbx_seq_one_letter_code
_entity_poly.pdbx_strand_id
1 'polypeptide(L)'
;YLAIGLDVYDTSPPAVDSVRAMMQQSIGAVPDGLPVSTVAMSDEYDPVAMWLRANARPFYDREAHAAPAAPAQAPMAGGYGYPPAPGGY
;
A
#
# COMPACT_ATOMS: atom_id res chain seq x y z
N TYR A 1 1.03 22.09 -12.53
CA TYR A 1 0.12 20.94 -12.50
C TYR A 1 0.77 19.83 -11.67
N LEU A 2 0.06 19.29 -10.69
CA LEU A 2 0.46 18.12 -9.91
C LEU A 2 -0.36 16.93 -10.40
N ALA A 3 0.30 15.85 -10.82
CA ALA A 3 -0.36 14.58 -11.12
C ALA A 3 -0.12 13.59 -9.98
N ILE A 4 -1.18 12.96 -9.49
CA ILE A 4 -1.10 11.94 -8.43
C ILE A 4 -1.60 10.61 -9.01
N GLY A 5 -0.68 9.64 -9.11
CA GLY A 5 -1.01 8.27 -9.46
C GLY A 5 -1.68 7.55 -8.29
N LEU A 6 -2.81 6.91 -8.55
CA LEU A 6 -3.58 6.12 -7.59
C LEU A 6 -3.66 4.68 -8.05
N ASP A 7 -3.19 3.77 -7.20
CA ASP A 7 -3.41 2.34 -7.36
C ASP A 7 -4.40 1.86 -6.30
N VAL A 8 -5.55 1.34 -6.73
CA VAL A 8 -6.66 0.96 -5.85
C VAL A 8 -6.96 -0.51 -6.02
N TYR A 9 -6.64 -1.28 -4.98
CA TYR A 9 -6.89 -2.73 -4.92
C TYR A 9 -8.38 -3.10 -4.98
N ASP A 10 -9.23 -2.32 -4.32
CA ASP A 10 -10.68 -2.50 -4.31
C ASP A 10 -11.34 -1.41 -5.15
N THR A 11 -11.92 -1.79 -6.28
CA THR A 11 -12.61 -0.88 -7.20
C THR A 11 -14.10 -0.73 -6.89
N SER A 12 -14.56 -1.23 -5.74
CA SER A 12 -15.93 -1.05 -5.28
C SER A 12 -16.29 0.44 -5.14
N PRO A 13 -17.57 0.81 -5.36
CA PRO A 13 -18.02 2.19 -5.18
C PRO A 13 -17.61 2.85 -3.85
N PRO A 14 -17.76 2.20 -2.67
CA PRO A 14 -17.38 2.82 -1.40
C PRO A 14 -15.86 3.05 -1.27
N ALA A 15 -15.03 2.20 -1.87
CA ALA A 15 -13.57 2.39 -1.88
C ALA A 15 -13.18 3.60 -2.73
N VAL A 16 -13.78 3.74 -3.92
CA VAL A 16 -13.58 4.89 -4.82
C VAL A 16 -14.04 6.19 -4.17
N ASP A 17 -15.20 6.17 -3.49
CA ASP A 17 -15.72 7.34 -2.78
C ASP A 17 -14.81 7.79 -1.64
N SER A 18 -14.23 6.83 -0.91
CA SER A 18 -13.26 7.11 0.16
C SER A 18 -11.99 7.79 -0.38
N VAL A 19 -11.46 7.31 -1.51
CA VAL A 19 -10.31 7.94 -2.19
C VAL A 19 -10.65 9.34 -2.68
N ARG A 20 -11.85 9.52 -3.26
CA ARG A 20 -12.34 10.84 -3.70
C ARG A 20 -12.42 11.82 -2.53
N ALA A 21 -12.97 11.41 -1.39
CA ALA A 21 -13.07 12.25 -0.20
C ALA A 21 -11.69 12.63 0.35
N MET A 22 -10.76 11.68 0.42
CA MET A 22 -9.37 11.93 0.82
C MET A 22 -8.70 12.96 -0.09
N MET A 23 -8.87 12.84 -1.41
CA MET A 23 -8.32 13.79 -2.37
C MET A 23 -8.92 15.18 -2.24
N GLN A 24 -10.24 15.29 -2.07
CA GLN A 24 -10.91 16.58 -1.84
C GLN A 24 -10.37 17.29 -0.60
N GLN A 25 -10.13 16.55 0.49
CA GLN A 25 -9.52 17.11 1.71
C GLN A 25 -8.07 17.54 1.47
N SER A 26 -7.31 16.76 0.70
CA SER A 26 -5.90 17.01 0.42
C SER A 26 -5.66 18.22 -0.51
N ILE A 27 -6.58 18.48 -1.43
CA ILE A 27 -6.53 19.65 -2.33
C ILE A 27 -6.48 20.96 -1.53
N GLY A 28 -7.12 21.03 -0.36
CA GLY A 28 -7.07 22.22 0.50
C GLY A 28 -5.69 22.54 1.08
N ALA A 29 -4.74 21.59 1.05
CA ALA A 29 -3.36 21.80 1.46
C ALA A 29 -2.44 22.23 0.30
N VAL A 30 -2.95 22.26 -0.93
CA VAL A 30 -2.15 22.59 -2.12
C VAL A 30 -2.08 24.12 -2.30
N PRO A 31 -0.92 24.69 -2.66
CA PRO A 31 -0.81 26.12 -2.93
C PRO A 31 -1.78 26.61 -4.01
N ASP A 32 -2.27 27.84 -3.83
CA ASP A 32 -3.19 28.47 -4.78
C ASP A 32 -2.61 28.49 -6.21
N GLY A 33 -3.48 28.21 -7.18
CA GLY A 33 -3.12 28.21 -8.60
C GLY A 33 -2.32 26.98 -9.05
N LEU A 34 -2.08 25.98 -8.20
CA LEU A 34 -1.52 24.70 -8.61
C LEU A 34 -2.63 23.67 -8.91
N PRO A 35 -2.98 23.43 -10.18
CA PRO A 35 -4.00 22.45 -10.53
C PRO A 35 -3.52 21.01 -10.28
N VAL A 36 -4.42 20.17 -9.77
CA VAL A 36 -4.16 18.76 -9.40
C VAL A 36 -4.99 17.83 -10.29
N SER A 37 -4.37 16.74 -10.76
CA SER A 37 -5.02 15.69 -11.54
C SER A 37 -4.72 14.32 -10.92
N THR A 38 -5.72 13.43 -10.92
CA THR A 38 -5.59 12.05 -10.44
C THR A 38 -5.51 11.09 -11.63
N VAL A 39 -4.55 10.17 -11.60
CA VAL A 39 -4.34 9.17 -12.65
C VAL A 39 -4.58 7.78 -12.08
N ALA A 40 -5.44 7.00 -12.71
CA ALA A 40 -5.64 5.61 -12.34
C ALA A 40 -4.45 4.79 -12.83
N MET A 41 -3.65 4.26 -11.91
CA MET A 41 -2.50 3.45 -12.27
C MET A 41 -2.93 2.10 -12.84
N SER A 42 -4.17 1.64 -12.61
CA SER A 42 -4.70 0.41 -13.18
C SER A 42 -4.88 0.45 -14.70
N ASP A 43 -4.89 1.62 -15.33
CA ASP A 43 -4.88 1.73 -16.79
C ASP A 43 -3.43 1.60 -17.30
N GLU A 44 -3.16 0.52 -18.03
CA GLU A 44 -1.84 0.22 -18.57
C GLU A 44 -1.49 1.07 -19.79
N TYR A 45 -2.49 1.66 -20.45
CA TYR A 45 -2.31 2.45 -21.68
C TYR A 45 -2.37 3.96 -21.44
N ASP A 46 -2.65 4.40 -20.21
CA ASP A 46 -2.56 5.81 -19.86
C ASP A 46 -1.09 6.28 -19.94
N PRO A 47 -0.76 7.24 -20.83
CA PRO A 47 0.62 7.65 -21.05
C PRO A 47 1.24 8.34 -19.82
N VAL A 48 0.43 8.97 -18.97
CA VAL A 48 0.89 9.57 -17.72
C VAL A 48 1.18 8.48 -16.70
N ALA A 49 0.34 7.44 -16.60
CA ALA A 49 0.61 6.28 -15.76
C ALA A 49 1.89 5.55 -16.18
N MET A 50 2.11 5.36 -17.49
CA MET A 50 3.35 4.80 -18.03
C MET A 50 4.57 5.67 -17.67
N TRP A 51 4.46 7.00 -17.84
CA TRP A 51 5.54 7.92 -17.50
C TRP A 51 5.85 7.91 -15.99
N LEU A 52 4.82 7.94 -15.13
CA LEU A 52 4.96 7.90 -13.67
C LEU A 52 5.68 6.64 -13.20
N ARG A 53 5.33 5.46 -13.75
CA ARG A 53 6.03 4.20 -13.42
C ARG A 53 7.53 4.25 -13.76
N ALA A 54 7.88 4.88 -14.87
CA ALA A 54 9.26 4.92 -15.35
C ALA A 54 10.11 6.02 -14.68
N ASN A 55 9.48 7.13 -14.26
CA ASN A 55 10.21 8.36 -13.89
C ASN A 55 9.95 8.84 -12.46
N ALA A 56 8.94 8.30 -11.76
CA ALA A 56 8.60 8.69 -10.41
C ALA A 56 8.77 7.53 -9.43
N ARG A 57 9.15 7.87 -8.20
CA ARG A 57 9.15 6.92 -7.08
C ARG A 57 7.85 7.07 -6.30
N PRO A 58 7.20 5.98 -5.88
CA PRO A 58 6.02 6.07 -5.01
C PRO A 58 6.37 6.84 -3.72
N PHE A 59 5.54 7.82 -3.37
CA PHE A 59 5.65 8.51 -2.09
C PHE A 59 5.00 7.73 -0.95
N TYR A 60 4.07 6.83 -1.28
CA TYR A 60 3.41 5.90 -0.38
C TYR A 60 3.34 4.52 -1.05
N ASP A 61 3.69 3.49 -0.30
CA ASP A 61 3.58 2.09 -0.71
C ASP A 61 2.87 1.33 0.40
N ARG A 62 1.73 0.73 0.05
CA ARG A 62 0.89 -0.01 1.00
C ARG A 62 1.59 -1.27 1.50
N GLU A 63 2.32 -1.97 0.63
CA GLU A 63 2.97 -3.24 0.98
C GLU A 63 4.12 -3.00 1.96
N ALA A 64 4.87 -1.91 1.78
CA ALA A 64 5.88 -1.47 2.72
C ALA A 64 5.29 -0.94 4.04
N HIS A 65 4.07 -0.39 4.00
CA HIS A 65 3.39 0.17 5.18
C HIS A 65 2.66 -0.90 6.02
N ALA A 66 2.24 -2.02 5.41
CA ALA A 66 1.84 -3.19 6.17
C ALA A 66 3.08 -3.71 6.91
N ALA A 67 3.11 -3.56 8.23
CA ALA A 67 4.22 -4.04 9.06
C ALA A 67 4.62 -5.46 8.63
N PRO A 68 5.92 -5.81 8.61
CA PRO A 68 6.35 -7.15 8.26
C PRO A 68 5.53 -8.12 9.09
N ALA A 69 4.81 -9.02 8.41
CA ALA A 69 4.04 -10.06 9.08
C ALA A 69 4.96 -10.65 10.14
N ALA A 70 4.57 -10.50 11.42
CA ALA A 70 5.30 -11.11 12.52
C ALA A 70 5.58 -12.56 12.09
N PRO A 71 6.82 -13.06 12.21
CA PRO A 71 7.15 -14.41 11.77
C PRO A 71 6.08 -15.31 12.37
N ALA A 72 5.35 -16.00 11.49
CA ALA A 72 4.23 -16.84 11.87
C ALA A 72 4.68 -17.63 13.09
N GLN A 73 4.10 -17.34 14.26
CA GLN A 73 4.28 -18.25 15.38
C GLN A 73 3.79 -19.59 14.84
N ALA A 74 4.73 -20.49 14.57
CA ALA A 74 4.43 -21.87 14.29
C ALA A 74 3.39 -22.29 15.34
N PRO A 75 2.27 -22.92 14.94
CA PRO A 75 1.28 -23.34 15.91
C PRO A 75 2.03 -24.10 16.98
N MET A 76 2.02 -23.56 18.22
CA MET A 76 2.51 -24.30 19.38
C MET A 76 1.67 -25.56 19.41
N ALA A 77 2.24 -26.64 18.90
CA ALA A 77 1.70 -27.97 19.02
C ALA A 77 1.59 -28.20 20.53
N GLY A 78 0.35 -28.21 21.03
CA GLY A 78 0.04 -28.60 22.39
C GLY A 78 0.65 -29.97 22.64
N GLY A 79 1.73 -29.99 23.42
CA GLY A 79 2.47 -31.19 23.77
C GLY A 79 3.05 -31.00 25.16
N TYR A 80 2.27 -31.39 26.16
CA TYR A 80 2.75 -31.54 27.53
C TYR A 80 3.94 -32.52 27.57
N GLY A 81 5.08 -32.05 28.07
CA GLY A 81 6.07 -32.83 28.82
C GLY A 81 6.96 -33.79 28.04
N TYR A 82 8.22 -33.40 27.80
CA TYR A 82 9.40 -34.16 28.25
C TYR A 82 10.69 -33.34 27.99
N PRO A 83 11.61 -33.16 28.95
CA PRO A 83 12.92 -32.58 28.67
C PRO A 83 13.84 -33.59 27.96
N PRO A 84 14.63 -33.20 26.95
CA PRO A 84 15.58 -34.10 26.30
C PRO A 84 16.69 -34.51 27.28
N ALA A 85 16.91 -35.81 27.42
CA ALA A 85 18.00 -36.36 28.23
C ALA A 85 19.37 -36.08 27.58
N PRO A 86 20.38 -35.59 28.32
CA PRO A 86 21.74 -35.45 27.81
C PRO A 86 22.46 -36.80 27.93
N GLY A 87 22.65 -37.49 26.80
CA GLY A 87 23.52 -38.66 26.71
C GLY A 87 24.98 -38.25 26.50
N GLY A 88 25.82 -38.45 27.51
CA GLY A 88 27.27 -38.23 27.45
C GLY A 88 28.04 -39.41 28.03
N TYR A 89 29.00 -39.89 27.22
CA TYR A 89 30.08 -40.88 27.43
C TYR A 89 29.72 -42.32 27.79
#